data_AF-A0A2N5MFV5-F1
#
_entry.id   AF-A0A2N5MFV5-F1
#
_cell.length_a   1.000
_cell.length_b   1.000
_cell.length_c   1.000
_cell.angle_alpha   90.00
_cell.angle_beta   90.00
_cell.angle_gamma   90.00
#
_symmetry.space_group_name_H-M   'P 1'
#
loop_
_entity.id
_entity.type
_entity.pdbx_description
1 polymer ?
#
loop_
_entity_poly.entity_id
_entity_poly.type
_entity_poly.pdbx_seq_one_letter_code
_entity_poly.pdbx_strand_id
1 'polypeptide(L)'
;MEIYLHTGIKVSVPEYLNKLNRKEIEPFAFDQNVYNDYVINEKEQAWLSINHNGDCFFITSFQVQTLAELKLARQAFIPEYLDQDLKYPLIEKMNHLKLTPISDGFDKAFAHVSVFLTDIQSLSPKQQSRFANADGDDDPIVIDKLNYISNFYNKKETRFLAGAESFSFATISENEEYFYKIHLPNTSILYLNFYLYFMEYGKIPSKQMMPRLLGNLWRSMQSNRNDFNPLLFKTMDLFS
;
A
#
# COMPACT_ATOMS: atom_id res chain seq x y z
N MET A 1 12.14 13.44 -7.11
CA MET A 1 11.34 12.54 -6.25
C MET A 1 10.37 11.82 -7.17
N GLU A 2 10.23 10.52 -7.01
CA GLU A 2 9.26 9.72 -7.76
C GLU A 2 8.31 9.05 -6.78
N ILE A 3 7.03 9.04 -7.11
CA ILE A 3 5.98 8.48 -6.25
C ILE A 3 5.23 7.42 -7.04
N TYR A 4 5.11 6.24 -6.45
CA TYR A 4 4.32 5.14 -6.96
C TYR A 4 3.28 4.76 -5.92
N LEU A 5 2.04 4.63 -6.35
CA LEU A 5 0.94 4.15 -5.53
C LEU A 5 0.62 2.72 -5.98
N HIS A 6 0.67 1.78 -5.05
CA HIS A 6 0.17 0.42 -5.24
C HIS A 6 -1.16 0.30 -4.49
N THR A 7 -2.20 -0.17 -5.18
CA THR A 7 -3.56 -0.24 -4.60
C THR A 7 -4.07 -1.67 -4.59
N GLY A 8 -4.80 -2.02 -3.53
CA GLY A 8 -5.56 -3.25 -3.45
C GLY A 8 -7.01 -2.96 -3.07
N ILE A 9 -7.96 -3.49 -3.84
CA ILE A 9 -9.39 -3.31 -3.58
C ILE A 9 -10.16 -4.60 -3.77
N LYS A 10 -11.08 -4.87 -2.85
CA LYS A 10 -12.02 -5.98 -2.97
C LYS A 10 -12.98 -5.75 -4.14
N VAL A 11 -13.09 -6.73 -5.02
CA VAL A 11 -13.95 -6.70 -6.21
C VAL A 11 -14.75 -8.00 -6.29
N SER A 12 -15.86 -7.96 -7.02
CA SER A 12 -16.55 -9.19 -7.41
C SER A 12 -15.65 -10.03 -8.32
N VAL A 13 -15.65 -11.36 -8.14
CA VAL A 13 -14.90 -12.28 -9.01
C VAL A 13 -15.40 -12.10 -10.46
N PRO A 14 -14.55 -11.68 -11.42
CA PRO A 14 -15.00 -11.45 -12.77
C PRO A 14 -15.18 -12.75 -13.54
N GLU A 15 -16.13 -12.77 -14.47
CA GLU A 15 -16.44 -13.95 -15.30
C GLU A 15 -15.26 -14.45 -16.14
N TYR A 16 -14.31 -13.57 -16.46
CA TYR A 16 -13.14 -13.89 -17.28
C TYR A 16 -11.96 -14.46 -16.48
N LEU A 17 -12.07 -14.65 -15.16
CA LEU A 17 -10.98 -15.16 -14.31
C LEU A 17 -10.37 -16.46 -14.86
N ASN A 18 -11.22 -17.37 -15.32
CA ASN A 18 -10.81 -18.67 -15.86
C ASN A 18 -9.99 -18.58 -17.17
N LYS A 19 -9.93 -17.41 -17.80
CA LYS A 19 -9.11 -17.12 -18.99
C LYS A 19 -7.74 -16.55 -18.63
N LEU A 20 -7.52 -16.19 -17.37
CA LEU A 20 -6.27 -15.58 -16.92
C LEU A 20 -5.25 -16.65 -16.53
N ASN A 21 -3.97 -16.33 -16.77
CA ASN A 21 -2.88 -17.17 -16.31
C ASN A 21 -2.67 -16.96 -14.81
N ARG A 22 -2.60 -18.06 -14.07
CA ARG A 22 -2.19 -18.03 -12.67
C ARG A 22 -0.70 -17.68 -12.61
N LYS A 23 -0.35 -16.70 -11.78
CA LYS A 23 1.03 -16.35 -11.46
C LYS A 23 1.57 -17.35 -10.44
N GLU A 24 2.77 -17.87 -10.68
CA GLU A 24 3.48 -18.59 -9.64
C GLU A 24 3.99 -17.60 -8.59
N ILE A 25 3.63 -17.84 -7.33
CA ILE A 25 4.09 -17.05 -6.20
C ILE A 25 5.42 -17.62 -5.73
N GLU A 26 6.38 -16.74 -5.41
CA GLU A 26 7.67 -17.17 -4.89
C GLU A 26 7.49 -17.97 -3.59
N PRO A 27 8.12 -19.16 -3.45
CA PRO A 27 7.88 -20.07 -2.32
C PRO A 27 8.19 -19.49 -0.93
N PHE A 28 8.99 -18.42 -0.87
CA PHE A 28 9.39 -17.77 0.39
C PHE A 28 8.54 -16.55 0.74
N ALA A 29 7.66 -16.10 -0.17
CA ALA A 29 6.83 -14.91 0.04
C ALA A 29 5.86 -15.12 1.22
N PHE A 30 5.17 -16.25 1.24
CA PHE A 30 4.21 -16.61 2.28
C PHE A 30 4.63 -17.88 3.01
N ASP A 31 4.30 -17.98 4.30
CA ASP A 31 4.53 -19.21 5.07
C ASP A 31 3.50 -20.31 4.78
N GLN A 32 2.43 -19.96 4.08
CA GLN A 32 1.35 -20.82 3.61
C GLN A 32 0.78 -20.28 2.28
N ASN A 33 0.02 -21.08 1.55
CA ASN A 33 -0.69 -20.59 0.36
C ASN A 33 -1.85 -19.69 0.78
N VAL A 34 -1.62 -18.38 0.79
CA VAL A 34 -2.63 -17.38 1.19
C VAL A 34 -3.43 -16.86 0.01
N TYR A 35 -2.76 -16.62 -1.11
CA TYR A 35 -3.32 -16.00 -2.29
C TYR A 35 -3.09 -16.85 -3.53
N ASN A 36 -4.02 -16.73 -4.47
CA ASN A 36 -3.87 -17.18 -5.85
C ASN A 36 -3.93 -15.95 -6.75
N ASP A 37 -2.80 -15.62 -7.36
CA ASP A 37 -2.69 -14.45 -8.22
C ASP A 37 -2.97 -14.83 -9.68
N TYR A 38 -3.76 -14.01 -10.37
CA TYR A 38 -4.17 -14.17 -11.77
C TYR A 38 -3.83 -12.91 -12.55
N VAL A 39 -2.91 -13.03 -13.50
CA VAL A 39 -2.36 -11.90 -14.24
C VAL A 39 -3.38 -11.37 -15.24
N ILE A 40 -3.67 -10.07 -15.17
CA ILE A 40 -4.41 -9.35 -16.21
C ILE A 40 -3.40 -8.73 -17.19
N ASN A 41 -2.42 -7.99 -16.67
CA ASN A 41 -1.37 -7.34 -17.46
C ASN A 41 -0.11 -7.15 -16.60
N GLU A 42 0.97 -7.88 -16.90
CA GLU A 42 2.22 -7.80 -16.15
C GLU A 42 2.90 -6.44 -16.25
N LYS A 43 2.87 -5.82 -17.45
CA LYS A 43 3.55 -4.54 -17.69
C LYS A 43 2.95 -3.40 -16.88
N GLU A 44 1.65 -3.47 -16.64
CA GLU A 44 0.91 -2.48 -15.84
C GLU A 44 0.71 -2.91 -14.39
N GLN A 45 1.42 -3.97 -13.97
CA GLN A 45 1.30 -4.59 -12.64
C GLN A 45 -0.16 -4.80 -12.22
N ALA A 46 -1.01 -5.30 -13.13
CA ALA A 46 -2.43 -5.50 -12.88
C ALA A 46 -2.77 -6.99 -12.76
N TRP A 47 -3.36 -7.38 -11.63
CA TRP A 47 -3.79 -8.76 -11.40
C TRP A 47 -4.93 -8.85 -10.39
N LEU A 48 -5.55 -10.03 -10.35
CA LEU A 48 -6.51 -10.41 -9.33
C LEU A 48 -5.82 -11.33 -8.33
N SER A 49 -5.96 -11.05 -7.04
CA SER A 49 -5.47 -11.89 -5.96
C SER A 49 -6.65 -12.48 -5.20
N ILE A 50 -6.79 -13.80 -5.23
CA ILE A 50 -7.88 -14.49 -4.54
C ILE A 50 -7.34 -15.11 -3.27
N ASN A 51 -7.85 -14.68 -2.11
CA ASN A 51 -7.43 -15.22 -0.83
C ASN A 51 -8.05 -16.62 -0.58
N HIS A 52 -7.57 -17.31 0.45
CA HIS A 52 -8.06 -18.62 0.86
C HIS A 52 -9.55 -18.67 1.26
N ASN A 53 -10.18 -17.53 1.55
CA ASN A 53 -11.61 -17.42 1.86
C ASN A 53 -12.47 -17.10 0.62
N GLY A 54 -11.84 -16.96 -0.55
CA GLY A 54 -12.53 -16.67 -1.82
C GLY A 54 -12.74 -15.19 -2.11
N ASP A 55 -12.26 -14.28 -1.24
CA ASP A 55 -12.30 -12.86 -1.53
C ASP A 55 -11.32 -12.52 -2.64
N CYS A 56 -11.79 -11.71 -3.59
CA CYS A 56 -11.03 -11.30 -4.76
C CYS A 56 -10.59 -9.85 -4.62
N PHE A 57 -9.30 -9.60 -4.70
CA PHE A 57 -8.71 -8.27 -4.68
C PHE A 57 -8.15 -7.92 -6.06
N PHE A 58 -8.53 -6.78 -6.60
CA PHE A 58 -7.84 -6.19 -7.72
C PHE A 58 -6.62 -5.41 -7.23
N ILE A 59 -5.45 -5.79 -7.72
CA ILE A 59 -4.17 -5.16 -7.39
C ILE A 59 -3.64 -4.44 -8.62
N THR A 60 -3.23 -3.19 -8.43
CA THR A 60 -2.57 -2.41 -9.49
C THR A 60 -1.64 -1.34 -8.96
N SER A 61 -0.92 -0.65 -9.85
CA SER A 61 -0.05 0.46 -9.48
C SER A 61 -0.15 1.64 -10.45
N PHE A 62 0.20 2.82 -9.95
CA PHE A 62 0.23 4.08 -10.67
C PHE A 62 1.49 4.85 -10.29
N GLN A 63 2.14 5.48 -11.26
CA GLN A 63 3.10 6.53 -10.99
C GLN A 63 2.34 7.86 -10.91
N VAL A 64 2.58 8.63 -9.85
CA VAL A 64 1.95 9.92 -9.59
C VAL A 64 3.01 10.99 -9.34
N GLN A 65 2.66 12.25 -9.58
CA GLN A 65 3.58 13.38 -9.49
C GLN A 65 3.33 14.27 -8.27
N THR A 66 2.12 14.26 -7.73
CA THR A 66 1.68 15.15 -6.65
C THR A 66 0.89 14.43 -5.58
N LEU A 67 0.75 15.03 -4.39
CA LEU A 67 -0.12 14.52 -3.33
C LEU A 67 -1.60 14.54 -3.72
N ALA A 68 -2.02 15.52 -4.53
CA ALA A 68 -3.37 15.55 -5.09
C ALA A 68 -3.62 14.34 -6.01
N GLU A 69 -2.69 14.02 -6.91
CA GLU A 69 -2.80 12.82 -7.74
C GLU A 69 -2.77 11.53 -6.90
N LEU A 70 -1.93 11.48 -5.86
CA LEU A 70 -1.87 10.35 -4.93
C LEU A 70 -3.23 10.09 -4.26
N LYS A 71 -3.87 11.15 -3.74
CA LYS A 71 -5.20 11.10 -3.13
C LYS A 71 -6.26 10.58 -4.09
N LEU A 72 -6.27 11.07 -5.33
CA LEU A 72 -7.28 10.69 -6.32
C LEU A 72 -7.05 9.29 -6.88
N ALA A 73 -5.80 8.86 -7.04
CA ALA A 73 -5.44 7.57 -7.61
C ALA A 73 -5.85 6.36 -6.75
N ARG A 74 -6.11 6.55 -5.45
CA ARG A 74 -6.60 5.48 -4.56
C ARG A 74 -8.11 5.41 -4.42
N GLN A 75 -8.85 6.36 -5.00
CA GLN A 75 -10.30 6.38 -4.90
C GLN A 75 -10.91 5.20 -5.66
N ALA A 76 -11.83 4.52 -5.00
CA ALA A 76 -12.53 3.36 -5.55
C ALA A 76 -13.97 3.66 -5.92
N PHE A 77 -14.53 4.65 -5.24
CA PHE A 77 -15.84 5.24 -5.48
C PHE A 77 -15.64 6.75 -5.62
N ILE A 78 -16.56 7.43 -6.31
CA ILE A 78 -16.57 8.89 -6.36
C ILE A 78 -17.58 9.36 -5.32
N PRO A 79 -17.14 9.90 -4.17
CA PRO A 79 -18.05 10.54 -3.23
C PRO A 79 -18.82 11.69 -3.88
N GLU A 80 -20.06 11.92 -3.45
CA GLU A 80 -20.93 12.98 -3.99
C GLU A 80 -20.32 14.39 -3.88
N TYR A 81 -19.43 14.60 -2.92
CA TYR A 81 -18.78 15.89 -2.67
C TYR A 81 -17.52 16.12 -3.51
N LEU A 82 -17.04 15.13 -4.25
CA LEU A 82 -15.90 15.29 -5.15
C LEU A 82 -16.34 15.60 -6.58
N ASP A 83 -15.51 16.37 -7.26
CA ASP A 83 -15.73 16.79 -8.64
C ASP A 83 -15.61 15.60 -9.61
N GLN A 84 -16.69 15.32 -10.35
CA GLN A 84 -16.75 14.21 -11.31
C GLN A 84 -15.88 14.44 -12.55
N ASP A 85 -15.44 15.67 -12.81
CA ASP A 85 -14.56 16.01 -13.94
C ASP A 85 -13.07 15.73 -13.63
N LEU A 86 -12.75 15.33 -12.40
CA LEU A 86 -11.40 14.92 -12.03
C LEU A 86 -11.03 13.54 -12.57
N LYS A 87 -9.72 13.32 -12.72
CA LYS A 87 -9.19 12.03 -13.12
C LYS A 87 -9.13 11.08 -11.93
N TYR A 88 -9.75 9.89 -12.07
CA TYR A 88 -9.76 8.84 -11.04
C TYR A 88 -9.12 7.55 -11.58
N PRO A 89 -7.78 7.44 -11.59
CA PRO A 89 -7.05 6.36 -12.25
C PRO A 89 -7.53 4.95 -11.93
N LEU A 90 -7.79 4.65 -10.66
CA LEU A 90 -8.25 3.33 -10.24
C LEU A 90 -9.67 3.02 -10.74
N ILE A 91 -10.58 3.98 -10.66
CA ILE A 91 -11.96 3.84 -11.14
C ILE A 91 -11.98 3.65 -12.66
N GLU A 92 -11.24 4.48 -13.40
CA GLU A 92 -11.09 4.37 -14.86
C GLU A 92 -10.57 2.98 -15.25
N LYS A 93 -9.55 2.49 -14.54
CA LYS A 93 -8.96 1.17 -14.80
C LYS A 93 -9.92 0.03 -14.48
N MET A 94 -10.63 0.09 -13.35
CA MET A 94 -11.65 -0.91 -13.00
C MET A 94 -12.79 -0.92 -14.02
N ASN A 95 -13.28 0.23 -14.46
CA ASN A 95 -14.32 0.34 -15.49
C ASN A 95 -13.87 -0.28 -16.82
N HIS A 96 -12.65 0.01 -17.26
CA HIS A 96 -12.08 -0.59 -18.46
C HIS A 96 -12.01 -2.12 -18.38
N LEU A 97 -11.65 -2.64 -17.19
CA LEU A 97 -11.56 -4.07 -16.92
C LEU A 97 -12.90 -4.72 -16.54
N LYS A 98 -14.00 -3.94 -16.48
CA LYS A 98 -15.33 -4.39 -16.03
C LYS A 98 -15.30 -5.04 -14.64
N LEU A 99 -14.51 -4.45 -13.74
CA LEU A 99 -14.43 -4.84 -12.34
C LEU A 99 -15.42 -4.03 -11.51
N THR A 100 -16.20 -4.71 -10.69
CA THR A 100 -17.14 -4.08 -9.76
C THR A 100 -16.53 -4.08 -8.37
N PRO A 101 -16.18 -2.91 -7.80
CA PRO A 101 -15.67 -2.83 -6.44
C PRO A 101 -16.76 -3.19 -5.43
N ILE A 102 -16.35 -3.80 -4.32
CA ILE A 102 -17.21 -4.10 -3.17
C ILE A 102 -16.91 -3.05 -2.09
N SER A 103 -17.92 -2.28 -1.70
CA SER A 103 -17.79 -1.30 -0.62
C SER A 103 -18.19 -1.94 0.71
N ASP A 104 -17.22 -2.09 1.61
CA ASP A 104 -17.44 -2.47 3.00
C ASP A 104 -17.53 -1.22 3.91
N GLY A 105 -18.12 -0.14 3.39
CA GLY A 105 -18.27 1.14 4.11
C GLY A 105 -17.10 2.12 3.94
N PHE A 106 -16.22 1.89 2.96
CA PHE A 106 -15.12 2.77 2.60
C PHE A 106 -15.12 3.11 1.10
N ASP A 107 -14.69 4.33 0.78
CA ASP A 107 -14.61 4.90 -0.58
C ASP A 107 -13.22 4.73 -1.24
N LYS A 108 -12.22 4.30 -0.47
CA LYS A 108 -10.79 4.23 -0.86
C LYS A 108 -10.27 2.79 -0.86
N ALA A 109 -9.37 2.50 -1.79
CA ALA A 109 -8.60 1.27 -1.81
C ALA A 109 -7.52 1.26 -0.71
N PHE A 110 -7.09 0.05 -0.32
CA PHE A 110 -5.86 -0.11 0.46
C PHE A 110 -4.68 0.38 -0.37
N ALA A 111 -3.73 1.06 0.26
CA ALA A 111 -2.64 1.73 -0.46
C ALA A 111 -1.26 1.46 0.15
N HIS A 112 -0.29 1.21 -0.72
CA HIS A 112 1.13 1.27 -0.38
C HIS A 112 1.78 2.34 -1.26
N VAL A 113 2.35 3.36 -0.64
CA VAL A 113 3.03 4.45 -1.35
C VAL A 113 4.55 4.19 -1.34
N SER A 114 5.14 4.03 -2.51
CA SER A 114 6.58 3.87 -2.69
C SER A 114 7.18 5.18 -3.19
N VAL A 115 8.12 5.75 -2.45
CA VAL A 115 8.76 7.03 -2.80
C VAL A 115 10.27 6.84 -2.94
N PHE A 116 10.81 7.34 -4.05
CA PHE A 116 12.25 7.46 -4.25
C PHE A 116 12.70 8.91 -4.26
N LEU A 117 13.77 9.20 -3.53
CA LEU A 117 14.43 10.51 -3.50
C LEU A 117 15.89 10.36 -3.07
N THR A 118 16.69 11.39 -3.30
CA THR A 118 18.14 11.35 -3.03
C THR A 118 18.51 11.58 -1.57
N ASP A 119 17.62 12.22 -0.80
CA ASP A 119 17.80 12.57 0.61
C ASP A 119 16.45 12.55 1.35
N ILE A 120 16.24 11.57 2.21
CA ILE A 120 15.03 11.43 3.02
C ILE A 120 14.85 12.58 4.01
N GLN A 121 15.94 13.21 4.47
CA GLN A 121 15.87 14.34 5.40
C GLN A 121 15.30 15.60 4.75
N SER A 122 15.25 15.66 3.42
CA SER A 122 14.57 16.74 2.71
C SER A 122 13.04 16.74 2.88
N LEU A 123 12.46 15.63 3.35
CA LEU A 123 11.03 15.53 3.62
C LEU A 123 10.72 15.88 5.07
N SER A 124 9.85 16.88 5.26
CA SER A 124 9.29 17.17 6.57
C SER A 124 8.53 15.96 7.14
N PRO A 125 8.43 15.83 8.47
CA PRO A 125 7.55 14.84 9.11
C PRO A 125 6.12 14.85 8.55
N LYS A 126 5.59 16.06 8.31
CA LYS A 126 4.26 16.26 7.72
C LYS A 126 4.14 15.60 6.34
N GLN A 127 5.10 15.80 5.45
CA GLN A 127 5.10 15.18 4.12
C GLN A 127 5.21 13.65 4.20
N GLN A 128 6.06 13.12 5.09
CA GLN A 128 6.16 11.67 5.31
C GLN A 128 4.83 11.08 5.79
N SER A 129 4.11 11.80 6.66
CA SER A 129 2.76 11.43 7.10
C SER A 129 1.74 11.42 5.96
N ARG A 130 1.81 12.39 5.04
CA ARG A 130 0.96 12.41 3.83
C ARG A 130 1.18 11.19 2.95
N PHE A 131 2.43 10.80 2.73
CA PHE A 131 2.73 9.57 2.00
C PHE A 131 2.22 8.34 2.73
N ALA A 132 2.43 8.24 4.05
CA ALA A 132 1.96 7.11 4.85
C ALA A 132 0.43 6.94 4.82
N ASN A 133 -0.31 8.05 4.75
CA ASN A 133 -1.77 8.06 4.71
C ASN A 133 -2.37 8.12 3.28
N ALA A 134 -1.51 8.22 2.25
CA ALA A 134 -1.90 8.48 0.87
C ALA A 134 -2.88 9.66 0.74
N ASP A 135 -2.53 10.75 1.42
CA ASP A 135 -3.34 11.97 1.55
C ASP A 135 -2.86 13.08 0.62
N GLY A 136 -3.80 13.94 0.24
CA GLY A 136 -3.57 15.20 -0.45
C GLY A 136 -3.05 16.29 0.48
N ASP A 137 -2.58 17.39 -0.10
CA ASP A 137 -2.14 18.56 0.68
C ASP A 137 -3.25 19.14 1.57
N ASP A 138 -4.49 19.04 1.08
CA ASP A 138 -5.72 19.60 1.66
C ASP A 138 -6.36 18.74 2.75
N ASP A 139 -5.98 17.46 2.88
CA ASP A 139 -6.61 16.56 3.85
C ASP A 139 -6.30 16.97 5.30
N PRO A 140 -7.19 16.75 6.28
CA PRO A 140 -6.87 17.01 7.68
C PRO A 140 -5.78 16.06 8.18
N ILE A 141 -4.91 16.53 9.08
CA ILE A 141 -3.98 15.67 9.84
C ILE A 141 -4.54 15.52 11.24
N VAL A 142 -4.87 14.29 11.62
CA VAL A 142 -5.55 13.97 12.89
C VAL A 142 -4.62 13.37 13.95
N ILE A 143 -3.40 13.01 13.57
CA ILE A 143 -2.37 12.45 14.45
C ILE A 143 -1.26 13.47 14.71
N ASP A 144 -0.59 13.35 15.85
CA ASP A 144 0.56 14.19 16.23
C ASP A 144 1.91 13.52 15.94
N LYS A 145 1.92 12.19 15.83
CA LYS A 145 3.12 11.36 15.67
C LYS A 145 3.00 10.36 14.54
N LEU A 146 4.13 10.08 13.90
CA LEU A 146 4.28 9.04 12.90
C LEU A 146 5.23 7.96 13.39
N ASN A 147 4.80 6.70 13.32
CA ASN A 147 5.64 5.55 13.63
C ASN A 147 6.32 5.04 12.36
N TYR A 148 7.59 4.65 12.48
CA TYR A 148 8.37 4.16 11.34
C TYR A 148 9.47 3.17 11.71
N ILE A 149 9.90 2.37 10.73
CA ILE A 149 11.12 1.56 10.79
C ILE A 149 12.12 2.15 9.81
N SER A 150 13.40 2.23 10.19
CA SER A 150 14.49 2.66 9.30
C SER A 150 15.48 1.53 9.08
N ASN A 151 15.86 1.27 7.83
CA ASN A 151 16.97 0.42 7.45
C ASN A 151 18.07 1.28 6.80
N PHE A 152 19.34 0.98 7.12
CA PHE A 152 20.51 1.58 6.50
C PHE A 152 21.31 0.52 5.77
N TYR A 153 21.48 0.71 4.46
CA TYR A 153 22.36 -0.12 3.64
C TYR A 153 23.24 0.78 2.77
N ASN A 154 24.56 0.57 2.78
CA ASN A 154 25.52 1.41 2.05
C ASN A 154 25.32 2.93 2.26
N LYS A 155 25.07 3.34 3.51
CA LYS A 155 24.79 4.74 3.90
C LYS A 155 23.54 5.35 3.25
N LYS A 156 22.66 4.54 2.68
CA LYS A 156 21.35 4.94 2.15
C LYS A 156 20.26 4.46 3.08
N GLU A 157 19.37 5.37 3.45
CA GLU A 157 18.24 5.07 4.32
C GLU A 157 17.04 4.56 3.50
N THR A 158 16.29 3.64 4.09
CA THR A 158 14.92 3.29 3.67
C THR A 158 14.03 3.33 4.90
N ARG A 159 12.93 4.08 4.83
CA ARG A 159 11.91 4.17 5.87
C ARG A 159 10.64 3.46 5.46
N PHE A 160 10.08 2.71 6.39
CA PHE A 160 8.73 2.14 6.32
C PHE A 160 7.86 2.88 7.32
N LEU A 161 6.77 3.48 6.87
CA LEU A 161 5.92 4.39 7.64
C LEU A 161 4.50 3.82 7.69
N ALA A 162 3.88 3.74 8.86
CA ALA A 162 2.48 3.33 8.98
C ALA A 162 1.54 4.55 8.88
N GLY A 163 0.50 4.44 8.05
CA GLY A 163 -0.64 5.34 8.10
C GLY A 163 -1.51 5.03 9.31
N ALA A 164 -2.19 6.05 9.83
CA ALA A 164 -3.12 5.92 10.95
C ALA A 164 -4.54 5.78 10.42
N GLU A 165 -5.10 4.57 10.52
CA GLU A 165 -6.50 4.27 10.15
C GLU A 165 -6.92 4.64 8.71
N SER A 166 -5.95 4.90 7.84
CA SER A 166 -6.13 5.33 6.45
C SER A 166 -6.09 4.16 5.45
N PHE A 167 -5.98 2.93 5.94
CA PHE A 167 -5.72 1.72 5.16
C PHE A 167 -4.53 1.88 4.20
N SER A 168 -3.50 2.57 4.67
CA SER A 168 -2.30 2.77 3.88
C SER A 168 -1.02 2.79 4.70
N PHE A 169 0.09 2.67 3.99
CA PHE A 169 1.44 2.79 4.52
C PHE A 169 2.38 3.25 3.41
N ALA A 170 3.61 3.63 3.77
CA ALA A 170 4.60 4.07 2.79
C ALA A 170 5.97 3.41 2.99
N THR A 171 6.69 3.25 1.87
CA THR A 171 8.12 2.96 1.83
C THR A 171 8.83 4.10 1.12
N ILE A 172 9.73 4.78 1.81
CA ILE A 172 10.53 5.89 1.25
C ILE A 172 11.99 5.44 1.24
N SER A 173 12.67 5.53 0.09
CA SER A 173 14.04 5.02 -0.05
C SER A 173 14.98 6.00 -0.75
N GLU A 174 16.22 6.06 -0.27
CA GLU A 174 17.36 6.68 -0.94
C GLU A 174 18.19 5.68 -1.74
N ASN A 175 17.89 4.39 -1.60
CA ASN A 175 18.64 3.31 -2.22
C ASN A 175 18.02 2.97 -3.56
N GLU A 176 18.56 3.56 -4.62
CA GLU A 176 18.12 3.37 -6.01
C GLU A 176 18.10 1.90 -6.42
N GLU A 177 19.15 1.15 -6.09
CA GLU A 177 19.25 -0.26 -6.45
C GLU A 177 18.16 -1.09 -5.77
N TYR A 178 17.97 -0.91 -4.47
CA TYR A 178 16.85 -1.54 -3.77
C TYR A 178 15.52 -1.12 -4.39
N PHE A 179 15.32 0.18 -4.62
CA PHE A 179 14.03 0.71 -5.06
C PHE A 179 13.61 0.16 -6.43
N TYR A 180 14.47 0.26 -7.44
CA TYR A 180 14.10 -0.12 -8.81
C TYR A 180 14.30 -1.61 -9.10
N LYS A 181 15.27 -2.29 -8.48
CA LYS A 181 15.53 -3.70 -8.79
C LYS A 181 14.79 -4.69 -7.88
N ILE A 182 14.37 -4.26 -6.69
CA ILE A 182 13.80 -5.16 -5.67
C ILE A 182 12.42 -4.68 -5.20
N HIS A 183 12.30 -3.39 -4.86
CA HIS A 183 11.10 -2.85 -4.24
C HIS A 183 9.95 -2.76 -5.23
N LEU A 184 10.07 -1.92 -6.26
CA LEU A 184 9.00 -1.70 -7.23
C LEU A 184 8.55 -2.98 -7.95
N PRO A 185 9.45 -3.87 -8.43
CA PRO A 185 9.02 -5.03 -9.21
C PRO A 185 8.31 -6.10 -8.37
N ASN A 186 8.76 -6.28 -7.11
CA ASN A 186 8.39 -7.45 -6.31
C ASN A 186 7.87 -7.07 -4.91
N THR A 187 8.69 -6.37 -4.14
CA THR A 187 8.44 -6.21 -2.69
C THR A 187 7.27 -5.29 -2.40
N SER A 188 7.04 -4.29 -3.24
CA SER A 188 5.98 -3.31 -3.09
C SER A 188 4.59 -3.95 -3.02
N ILE A 189 4.29 -4.84 -3.97
CA ILE A 189 3.02 -5.56 -3.98
C ILE A 189 2.99 -6.67 -2.94
N LEU A 190 4.11 -7.35 -2.69
CA LEU A 190 4.18 -8.33 -1.62
C LEU A 190 3.82 -7.71 -0.25
N TYR A 191 4.34 -6.50 0.04
CA TYR A 191 4.01 -5.77 1.26
C TYR A 191 2.55 -5.32 1.29
N LEU A 192 1.99 -4.92 0.16
CA LEU A 192 0.56 -4.63 0.05
C LEU A 192 -0.28 -5.88 0.36
N ASN A 193 0.09 -7.05 -0.17
CA ASN A 193 -0.62 -8.31 0.11
C ASN A 193 -0.52 -8.73 1.59
N PHE A 194 0.64 -8.51 2.23
CA PHE A 194 0.76 -8.69 3.68
C PHE A 194 -0.12 -7.72 4.45
N TYR A 195 -0.22 -6.47 3.99
CA TYR A 195 -1.05 -5.46 4.61
C TYR A 195 -2.54 -5.79 4.49
N LEU A 196 -3.02 -6.17 3.30
CA LEU A 196 -4.39 -6.65 3.07
C LEU A 196 -4.74 -7.79 4.03
N TYR A 197 -3.87 -8.80 4.11
CA TYR A 197 -4.07 -9.94 5.00
C TYR A 197 -4.03 -9.53 6.49
N PHE A 198 -3.14 -8.61 6.84
CA PHE A 198 -3.07 -8.06 8.20
C PHE A 198 -4.35 -7.33 8.59
N MET A 199 -4.91 -6.53 7.68
CA MET A 199 -6.13 -5.78 7.94
C MET A 199 -7.34 -6.69 8.12
N GLU A 200 -7.41 -7.80 7.38
CA GLU A 200 -8.51 -8.76 7.47
C GLU A 200 -8.38 -9.72 8.68
N TYR A 201 -7.16 -10.18 8.99
CA TYR A 201 -6.94 -11.28 9.96
C TYR A 201 -6.09 -10.91 11.18
N GLY A 202 -5.56 -9.69 11.25
CA GLY A 202 -4.71 -9.22 12.35
C GLY A 202 -3.33 -9.90 12.45
N LYS A 203 -2.91 -10.66 11.44
CA LYS A 203 -1.65 -11.44 11.46
C LYS A 203 -0.87 -11.29 10.15
N ILE A 204 0.43 -11.59 10.17
CA ILE A 204 1.30 -11.58 8.97
C ILE A 204 1.61 -13.03 8.57
N PRO A 205 1.30 -13.44 7.33
CA PRO A 205 1.53 -14.79 6.84
C PRO A 205 2.96 -14.95 6.31
N SER A 206 3.96 -14.66 7.15
CA SER A 206 5.37 -14.77 6.77
C SER A 206 6.26 -15.10 7.96
N LYS A 207 7.25 -15.96 7.70
CA LYS A 207 8.33 -16.28 8.64
C LYS A 207 9.49 -15.29 8.58
N GLN A 208 9.51 -14.42 7.56
CA GLN A 208 10.60 -13.46 7.38
C GLN A 208 10.55 -12.33 8.42
N MET A 209 11.72 -11.80 8.75
CA MET A 209 11.86 -10.75 9.76
C MET A 209 11.15 -9.45 9.35
N MET A 210 11.37 -8.94 8.14
CA MET A 210 10.85 -7.63 7.73
C MET A 210 9.31 -7.59 7.70
N PRO A 211 8.58 -8.56 7.14
CA PRO A 211 7.12 -8.60 7.22
C PRO A 211 6.58 -8.60 8.66
N ARG A 212 7.25 -9.29 9.58
CA ARG A 212 6.85 -9.30 11.00
C ARG A 212 7.05 -7.93 11.67
N LEU A 213 8.16 -7.25 11.35
CA LEU A 213 8.40 -5.89 11.81
C LEU A 213 7.34 -4.92 11.25
N LEU A 214 6.98 -5.04 9.97
CA LEU A 214 5.89 -4.27 9.36
C LEU A 214 4.56 -4.53 10.08
N GLY A 215 4.23 -5.78 10.39
CA GLY A 215 3.03 -6.09 11.18
C GLY A 215 3.01 -5.40 12.55
N ASN A 216 4.14 -5.36 13.25
CA ASN A 216 4.26 -4.63 14.52
C ASN A 216 4.09 -3.11 14.32
N LEU A 217 4.67 -2.56 13.25
CA LEU A 217 4.56 -1.15 12.90
C LEU A 217 3.13 -0.76 12.53
N TRP A 218 2.42 -1.55 11.74
CA TRP A 218 1.03 -1.25 11.36
C TRP A 218 0.09 -1.31 12.57
N ARG A 219 0.30 -2.27 13.48
CA ARG A 219 -0.46 -2.34 14.73
C ARG A 219 -0.27 -1.11 15.62
N SER A 220 0.91 -0.49 15.60
CA SER A 220 1.19 0.64 16.49
C SER A 220 0.47 1.93 16.11
N MET A 221 -0.20 1.97 14.96
CA MET A 221 -1.01 3.10 14.49
C MET A 221 -2.52 2.79 14.43
N GLN A 222 -2.99 1.72 15.09
CA GLN A 222 -4.41 1.39 15.21
C GLN A 222 -4.93 1.80 16.60
N SER A 223 -6.02 2.59 16.67
CA SER A 223 -6.52 3.16 17.94
C SER A 223 -6.93 2.10 18.98
N ASN A 224 -7.45 0.96 18.53
CA ASN A 224 -7.99 -0.10 19.38
C ASN A 224 -6.99 -1.25 19.62
N ARG A 225 -5.68 -1.02 19.43
CA ARG A 225 -4.62 -2.00 19.63
C ARG A 225 -3.58 -1.52 20.63
N ASN A 226 -3.15 -2.42 21.50
CA ASN A 226 -2.05 -2.20 22.45
C ASN A 226 -1.06 -3.38 22.48
N ASP A 227 -1.22 -4.34 21.57
CA ASP A 227 -0.44 -5.58 21.45
C ASP A 227 0.74 -5.45 20.48
N PHE A 228 1.43 -4.31 20.54
CA PHE A 228 2.64 -4.03 19.77
C PHE A 228 3.84 -3.80 20.70
N ASN A 229 5.04 -4.06 20.17
CA ASN A 229 6.29 -3.78 20.88
C ASN A 229 6.84 -2.40 20.44
N PRO A 230 6.88 -1.40 21.33
CA PRO A 230 7.36 -0.06 21.00
C PRO A 230 8.88 0.01 20.74
N LEU A 231 9.65 -1.03 21.11
CA LEU A 231 11.08 -1.09 20.84
C LEU A 231 11.42 -1.42 19.39
N LEU A 232 10.42 -1.80 18.58
CA LEU A 232 10.62 -2.25 17.20
C LEU A 232 10.28 -1.19 16.15
N PHE A 233 10.02 0.05 16.56
CA PHE A 233 9.85 1.20 15.67
C PHE A 233 10.37 2.48 16.33
N LYS A 234 10.49 3.53 15.53
CA LYS A 234 10.81 4.89 15.93
C LYS A 234 9.59 5.77 15.75
N THR A 235 9.57 6.91 16.45
CA THR A 235 8.49 7.90 16.36
C THR A 235 9.04 9.23 15.86
N MET A 236 8.20 9.99 15.17
CA MET A 236 8.52 11.34 14.67
C MET A 236 7.34 12.26 14.95
N ASP A 237 7.60 13.41 15.57
CA ASP A 237 6.58 14.43 15.83
C ASP A 237 6.28 15.22 14.54
N LEU A 238 5.00 15.46 14.26
CA LEU A 238 4.58 16.12 13.01
C LEU A 238 4.64 17.64 13.05
N PHE A 239 4.73 18.20 14.25
CA PHE A 239 4.61 19.65 14.52
C PHE A 239 5.80 20.22 15.31
N SER A 240 6.87 19.44 15.47
CA SER A 240 8.12 19.85 16.15
C SER A 240 9.07 20.60 15.22
#